data_AF-A0A378UAU8-F1
#
_entry.id   AF-A0A378UAU8-F1
#
_cell.length_a   1.000
_cell.length_b   1.000
_cell.length_c   1.000
_cell.angle_alpha   90.00
_cell.angle_beta   90.00
_cell.angle_gamma   90.00
#
_symmetry.space_group_name_H-M   'P 1'
#
loop_
_entity.id
_entity.type
_entity.pdbx_description
1 polymer ?
#
loop_
_entity_poly.entity_id
_entity_poly.type
_entity_poly.pdbx_seq_one_letter_code
_entity_poly.pdbx_strand_id
1 'polypeptide(L)'
;MLANTVSDRETVLAAYDEYDAACAKVAALNYQGLSLPELLELQSRREYHVRCAPAVDHALLAEIQTRTTPAEIGAKSWADVLAIRLRISAKEARRRVAEAAVLGPRTTVTGESLAPVLPATSDAQAAGAINAEHVAVIKKFFTKPPVPLDAATHAQTEADLARIAGGNSPEILKQCADRIAFLLNQDGAEPVDDDCRRHGEIFIGPQQADGTSEIRGRLTPEARATILPILSRYGAPGMCNPADEYPCTTGTPSAEAIASDTRTAAERNHDALVAIGRSVLSAGELGEHNGLPVSIVVSTTLRELETRTGTGLATSGTELPIGDVIRMAAHAHHYLVVYENHRQIPLYLGRSKRVATPDSGSCCTIATAGAPGPAAPAPPIAARSTTAEKTSAKVD
;
A
#
# COMPACT_ATOMS: atom_id res chain seq x y z
N MET A 1 40.95 -17.48 12.66
CA MET A 1 41.68 -16.43 13.38
C MET A 1 41.65 -15.18 12.53
N LEU A 2 40.94 -14.13 12.94
CA LEU A 2 41.06 -12.83 12.29
C LEU A 2 42.37 -12.19 12.75
N ALA A 3 43.17 -11.71 11.80
CA ALA A 3 44.43 -11.05 12.13
C ALA A 3 44.13 -9.73 12.86
N ASN A 4 44.52 -9.62 14.13
CA ASN A 4 44.30 -8.44 14.96
C ASN A 4 45.30 -7.30 14.62
N THR A 5 45.70 -7.22 13.36
CA THR A 5 46.64 -6.23 12.80
C THR A 5 45.82 -5.15 12.11
N VAL A 6 45.84 -3.95 12.68
CA VAL A 6 45.24 -2.77 12.05
C VAL A 6 45.91 -2.54 10.70
N SER A 7 45.15 -2.67 9.61
CA SER A 7 45.62 -2.31 8.27
C SER A 7 45.95 -0.82 8.23
N ASP A 8 47.10 -0.46 7.66
CA ASP A 8 47.46 0.92 7.47
C ASP A 8 46.56 1.59 6.41
N ARG A 9 46.55 2.92 6.41
CA ARG A 9 45.70 3.72 5.52
C ARG A 9 46.02 3.53 4.04
N GLU A 10 47.28 3.32 3.68
CA GLU A 10 47.71 3.24 2.29
C GLU A 10 47.26 1.90 1.69
N THR A 11 47.47 0.80 2.41
CA THR A 11 46.94 -0.53 2.06
C THR A 11 45.42 -0.54 1.88
N VAL A 12 44.66 0.12 2.76
CA VAL A 12 43.20 0.18 2.63
C VAL A 12 42.77 0.97 1.40
N LEU A 13 43.39 2.13 1.12
CA LEU A 13 43.03 2.96 -0.03
C LEU A 13 43.40 2.28 -1.35
N ALA A 14 44.60 1.68 -1.45
CA ALA A 14 45.03 0.95 -2.63
C ALA A 14 44.08 -0.21 -2.98
N ALA A 15 43.56 -0.94 -1.98
CA ALA A 15 42.58 -2.00 -2.19
C ALA A 15 41.23 -1.49 -2.75
N TYR A 16 40.80 -0.28 -2.37
CA TYR A 16 39.61 0.35 -2.96
C TYR A 16 39.88 0.88 -4.37
N ASP A 17 41.05 1.46 -4.64
CA ASP A 17 41.43 1.90 -5.99
C ASP A 17 41.50 0.70 -6.97
N GLU A 18 42.03 -0.44 -6.54
CA GLU A 18 42.04 -1.69 -7.31
C GLU A 18 40.62 -2.24 -7.54
N TYR A 19 39.75 -2.19 -6.52
CA TYR A 19 38.35 -2.60 -6.62
C TYR A 19 37.58 -1.74 -7.64
N ASP A 20 37.69 -0.41 -7.54
CA ASP A 20 37.02 0.52 -8.46
C ASP A 20 37.52 0.33 -9.89
N ALA A 21 38.83 0.14 -10.08
CA ALA A 21 39.42 -0.17 -11.39
C ALA A 21 38.94 -1.52 -11.95
N ALA A 22 38.74 -2.54 -11.10
CA ALA A 22 38.18 -3.82 -11.50
C ALA A 22 36.69 -3.69 -11.88
N CYS A 23 35.89 -2.97 -11.10
CA CYS A 23 34.49 -2.68 -11.40
C CYS A 23 34.33 -1.93 -12.73
N ALA A 24 35.16 -0.92 -13.00
CA ALA A 24 35.17 -0.20 -14.26
C ALA A 24 35.52 -1.12 -15.46
N LYS A 25 36.52 -1.99 -15.32
CA LYS A 25 36.89 -2.99 -16.35
C LYS A 25 35.72 -3.95 -16.63
N VAL A 26 35.09 -4.49 -15.59
CA VAL A 26 33.95 -5.42 -15.74
C VAL A 26 32.76 -4.73 -16.42
N ALA A 27 32.46 -3.48 -16.09
CA ALA A 27 31.37 -2.72 -16.70
C ALA A 27 31.57 -2.41 -18.20
N ALA A 28 32.82 -2.46 -18.70
CA ALA A 28 33.17 -2.19 -20.10
C ALA A 28 33.20 -3.45 -21.00
N LEU A 29 32.92 -4.64 -20.46
CA LEU A 29 32.98 -5.90 -21.21
C LEU A 29 31.77 -6.09 -22.14
N ASN A 30 32.02 -6.65 -23.33
CA ASN A 30 30.97 -7.18 -24.20
C ASN A 30 30.80 -8.69 -23.93
N TYR A 31 29.60 -9.09 -23.51
CA TYR A 31 29.28 -10.47 -23.15
C TYR A 31 28.70 -11.32 -24.31
N GLN A 32 28.56 -10.77 -25.53
CA GLN A 32 27.95 -11.45 -26.69
C GLN A 32 28.63 -12.76 -27.10
N GLY A 33 29.91 -12.96 -26.75
CA GLY A 33 30.65 -14.18 -27.06
C GLY A 33 30.45 -15.34 -26.07
N LEU A 34 29.69 -15.14 -24.99
CA LEU A 34 29.50 -16.14 -23.93
C LEU A 34 28.23 -16.96 -24.13
N SER A 35 28.30 -18.23 -23.74
CA SER A 35 27.14 -19.13 -23.69
C SER A 35 26.22 -18.82 -22.49
N LEU A 36 24.96 -19.28 -22.56
CA LEU A 36 23.99 -19.09 -21.48
C LEU A 36 24.47 -19.60 -20.10
N PRO A 37 25.11 -20.79 -19.97
CA PRO A 37 25.67 -21.23 -18.69
C PRO A 37 26.75 -20.29 -18.14
N GLU A 38 27.64 -19.77 -18.99
CA GLU A 38 28.69 -18.83 -18.57
C GLU A 38 28.10 -17.49 -18.10
N LEU A 39 27.06 -17.00 -18.78
CA LEU A 39 26.32 -15.79 -18.36
C LEU A 39 25.66 -15.98 -16.99
N LEU A 40 25.05 -17.14 -16.74
CA LEU A 40 24.42 -17.47 -15.45
C LEU A 40 25.45 -17.64 -14.32
N GLU A 41 26.62 -18.20 -14.61
CA GLU A 41 27.73 -18.29 -13.66
C GLU A 41 28.28 -16.90 -13.32
N LEU A 42 28.48 -16.02 -14.31
CA LEU A 42 28.88 -14.63 -14.07
C LEU A 42 27.84 -13.86 -13.25
N GLN A 43 26.54 -14.09 -13.50
CA GLN A 43 25.47 -13.50 -12.69
C GLN A 43 25.52 -14.00 -11.23
N SER A 44 25.79 -15.29 -11.03
CA SER A 44 25.94 -15.91 -9.70
C SER A 44 27.14 -15.33 -8.94
N ARG A 45 28.27 -15.13 -9.62
CA ARG A 45 29.47 -14.47 -9.05
C ARG A 45 29.24 -13.00 -8.71
N ARG A 46 28.48 -12.26 -9.53
CA ARG A 46 28.08 -10.87 -9.25
C ARG A 46 27.19 -10.80 -8.00
N GLU A 47 26.21 -11.69 -7.92
CA GLU A 47 25.29 -11.81 -6.78
C GLU A 47 26.02 -12.20 -5.48
N TYR A 48 27.00 -13.11 -5.53
CA TYR A 48 27.86 -13.44 -4.39
C TYR A 48 28.50 -12.19 -3.75
N HIS A 49 29.11 -11.32 -4.57
CA HIS A 49 29.72 -10.09 -4.05
C HIS A 49 28.68 -9.10 -3.49
N VAL A 50 27.48 -9.04 -4.05
CA VAL A 50 26.36 -8.24 -3.51
C VAL A 50 25.91 -8.76 -2.14
N ARG A 51 25.94 -10.09 -1.92
CA ARG A 51 25.61 -10.71 -0.63
C ARG A 51 26.66 -10.48 0.45
N CYS A 52 27.95 -10.50 0.08
CA CYS A 52 29.05 -10.22 1.00
C CYS A 52 29.15 -8.74 1.40
N ALA A 53 28.83 -7.80 0.50
CA ALA A 53 29.08 -6.37 0.70
C ALA A 53 28.48 -5.77 2.01
N PRO A 54 27.25 -6.12 2.45
CA PRO A 54 26.71 -5.66 3.72
C PRO A 54 27.57 -6.00 4.95
N ALA A 55 28.31 -7.11 4.96
CA ALA A 55 29.18 -7.44 6.09
C ALA A 55 30.33 -6.42 6.23
N VAL A 56 30.82 -5.89 5.11
CA VAL A 56 31.82 -4.79 5.09
C VAL A 56 31.16 -3.47 5.51
N ASP A 57 29.96 -3.15 5.01
CA ASP A 57 29.17 -1.98 5.46
C ASP A 57 28.97 -2.00 6.99
N HIS A 58 28.71 -3.17 7.58
CA HIS A 58 28.49 -3.34 9.01
C HIS A 58 29.78 -3.09 9.82
N ALA A 59 30.93 -3.58 9.35
CA ALA A 59 32.23 -3.31 9.98
C ALA A 59 32.62 -1.82 9.87
N LEU A 60 32.42 -1.20 8.70
CA LEU A 60 32.66 0.23 8.50
C LEU A 60 31.75 1.08 9.40
N LEU A 61 30.47 0.74 9.51
CA LEU A 61 29.54 1.47 10.37
C LEU A 61 29.89 1.31 11.85
N ALA A 62 30.29 0.11 12.30
CA ALA A 62 30.75 -0.11 13.67
C ALA A 62 31.98 0.77 14.00
N GLU A 63 32.96 0.84 13.10
CA GLU A 63 34.16 1.68 13.29
C GLU A 63 33.90 3.19 13.15
N ILE A 64 32.86 3.59 12.41
CA ILE A 64 32.39 4.98 12.43
C ILE A 64 31.72 5.30 13.77
N GLN A 65 30.99 4.34 14.35
CA GLN A 65 30.27 4.48 15.62
C GLN A 65 31.17 4.53 16.86
N THR A 66 32.39 3.99 16.81
CA THR A 66 33.38 4.10 17.90
C THR A 66 34.06 5.48 17.95
N ARG A 67 34.09 6.21 16.83
CA ARG A 67 34.89 7.45 16.66
C ARG A 67 34.15 8.75 16.94
N THR A 68 32.82 8.77 16.82
CA THR A 68 32.01 9.98 16.96
C THR A 68 30.53 9.63 17.19
N THR A 69 29.73 10.58 17.65
CA THR A 69 28.26 10.44 17.73
C THR A 69 27.55 11.18 16.58
N PRO A 70 26.29 10.83 16.22
CA PRO A 70 25.54 11.54 15.19
C PRO A 70 25.42 13.05 15.47
N ALA A 71 25.32 13.43 16.75
CA ALA A 71 25.15 14.82 17.17
C ALA A 71 26.41 15.67 16.91
N GLU A 72 27.60 15.12 17.11
CA GLU A 72 28.89 15.79 16.84
C GLU A 72 29.06 16.13 15.35
N ILE A 73 28.51 15.30 14.46
CA ILE A 73 28.51 15.53 13.01
C ILE A 73 27.21 16.19 12.51
N GLY A 74 26.40 16.77 13.41
CA GLY A 74 25.23 17.59 13.08
C GLY A 74 23.99 16.83 12.59
N ALA A 75 23.88 15.52 12.86
CA ALA A 75 22.80 14.66 12.39
C ALA A 75 21.95 14.10 13.54
N LYS A 76 20.64 13.92 13.32
CA LYS A 76 19.72 13.43 14.37
C LYS A 76 19.88 11.94 14.71
N SER A 77 20.48 11.15 13.83
CA SER A 77 20.71 9.70 14.02
C SER A 77 21.63 9.15 12.91
N TRP A 78 22.23 7.97 13.13
CA TRP A 78 23.02 7.28 12.10
C TRP A 78 22.25 7.01 10.80
N ALA A 79 20.94 6.75 10.89
CA ALA A 79 20.11 6.57 9.70
C ALA A 79 19.98 7.87 8.88
N ASP A 80 20.09 9.03 9.53
CA ASP A 80 20.09 10.34 8.84
C ASP A 80 21.44 10.60 8.16
N VAL A 81 22.54 10.29 8.88
CA VAL A 81 23.92 10.36 8.35
C VAL A 81 24.04 9.52 7.07
N LEU A 82 23.61 8.26 7.11
CA LEU A 82 23.68 7.37 5.95
C LEU A 82 22.71 7.79 4.83
N ALA A 83 21.50 8.25 5.14
CA ALA A 83 20.56 8.74 4.13
C ALA A 83 21.14 9.93 3.34
N ILE A 84 21.75 10.90 4.05
CA ILE A 84 22.38 12.07 3.43
C ILE A 84 23.65 11.67 2.67
N ARG A 85 24.57 10.92 3.31
CA ARG A 85 25.88 10.59 2.74
C ARG A 85 25.79 9.65 1.54
N LEU A 86 24.92 8.65 1.59
CA LEU A 86 24.77 7.62 0.56
C LEU A 86 23.63 7.93 -0.43
N ARG A 87 22.86 9.01 -0.21
CA ARG A 87 21.69 9.42 -1.01
C ARG A 87 20.60 8.33 -1.10
N ILE A 88 20.45 7.56 -0.02
CA ILE A 88 19.47 6.47 0.11
C ILE A 88 18.23 6.93 0.87
N SER A 89 17.11 6.22 0.69
CA SER A 89 15.89 6.51 1.45
C SER A 89 16.11 6.31 2.96
N ALA A 90 15.41 7.10 3.78
CA ALA A 90 15.43 6.94 5.24
C ALA A 90 14.89 5.57 5.72
N LYS A 91 14.18 4.82 4.88
CA LYS A 91 13.79 3.42 5.15
C LYS A 91 15.00 2.49 5.01
N GLU A 92 15.74 2.63 3.92
CA GLU A 92 16.96 1.86 3.62
C GLU A 92 18.08 2.14 4.63
N ALA A 93 18.30 3.42 4.97
CA ALA A 93 19.31 3.77 5.97
C ALA A 93 19.00 3.19 7.37
N ARG A 94 17.73 3.25 7.82
CA ARG A 94 17.31 2.59 9.08
C ARG A 94 17.48 1.08 9.03
N ARG A 95 17.21 0.45 7.87
CA ARG A 95 17.43 -0.98 7.65
C ARG A 95 18.90 -1.35 7.88
N ARG A 96 19.84 -0.69 7.19
CA ARG A 96 21.28 -0.95 7.33
C ARG A 96 21.80 -0.75 8.75
N VAL A 97 21.43 0.35 9.42
CA VAL A 97 21.81 0.59 10.83
C VAL A 97 21.30 -0.53 11.74
N ALA A 98 20.06 -0.97 11.55
CA ALA A 98 19.46 -2.01 12.36
C ALA A 98 19.94 -3.43 11.99
N GLU A 99 20.46 -3.66 10.79
CA GLU A 99 21.14 -4.91 10.40
C GLU A 99 22.55 -4.95 11.01
N ALA A 100 23.32 -3.86 10.89
CA ALA A 100 24.65 -3.73 11.50
C ALA A 100 24.63 -3.89 13.04
N ALA A 101 23.60 -3.40 13.73
CA ALA A 101 23.45 -3.60 15.18
C ALA A 101 23.27 -5.07 15.61
N VAL A 102 22.91 -5.95 14.66
CA VAL A 102 22.59 -7.37 14.90
C VAL A 102 23.68 -8.29 14.34
N LEU A 103 24.18 -7.98 13.14
CA LEU A 103 25.15 -8.78 12.38
C LEU A 103 26.58 -8.21 12.39
N GLY A 104 26.76 -6.93 12.74
CA GLY A 104 28.05 -6.29 12.72
C GLY A 104 28.96 -6.69 13.90
N PRO A 105 30.26 -6.35 13.82
CA PRO A 105 31.19 -6.49 14.94
C PRO A 105 30.71 -5.71 16.17
N ARG A 106 30.93 -6.27 17.36
CA ARG A 106 30.54 -5.68 18.64
C ARG A 106 31.73 -5.69 19.60
N THR A 107 31.75 -4.75 20.54
CA THR A 107 32.78 -4.67 21.58
C THR A 107 32.16 -4.49 22.95
N THR A 108 32.84 -4.97 24.00
CA THR A 108 32.51 -4.65 25.39
C THR A 108 32.89 -3.19 25.71
N VAL A 109 32.45 -2.71 26.88
CA VAL A 109 32.91 -1.42 27.44
C VAL A 109 34.42 -1.42 27.73
N THR A 110 35.03 -2.60 27.92
CA THR A 110 36.48 -2.79 28.08
C THR A 110 37.25 -2.89 26.75
N GLY A 111 36.56 -2.84 25.61
CA GLY A 111 37.16 -2.93 24.26
C GLY A 111 37.41 -4.35 23.75
N GLU A 112 36.95 -5.38 24.45
CA GLU A 112 37.06 -6.78 24.02
C GLU A 112 36.03 -7.09 22.92
N SER A 113 36.44 -7.88 21.92
CA SER A 113 35.55 -8.25 20.81
C SER A 113 34.46 -9.22 21.28
N LEU A 114 33.21 -8.88 20.97
CA LEU A 114 32.02 -9.70 21.18
C LEU A 114 31.53 -10.26 19.85
N ALA A 115 30.95 -11.46 19.89
CA ALA A 115 30.20 -11.99 18.76
C ALA A 115 29.02 -11.06 18.36
N PRO A 116 28.62 -11.06 17.08
CA PRO A 116 27.35 -10.52 16.64
C PRO A 116 26.17 -11.07 17.47
N VAL A 117 25.02 -10.40 17.42
CA VAL A 117 23.80 -10.92 18.09
C VAL A 117 23.30 -12.18 17.39
N LEU A 118 23.50 -12.27 16.08
CA LEU A 118 23.21 -13.45 15.25
C LEU A 118 24.50 -13.90 14.52
N PRO A 119 25.42 -14.64 15.19
CA PRO A 119 26.71 -15.02 14.63
C PRO A 119 26.61 -15.94 13.39
N ALA A 120 25.74 -16.96 13.41
CA ALA A 120 25.61 -17.88 12.27
C ALA A 120 25.04 -17.17 11.03
N THR A 121 24.16 -16.20 11.25
CA THR A 121 23.58 -15.33 10.21
C THR A 121 24.62 -14.36 9.65
N SER A 122 25.45 -13.78 10.52
CA SER A 122 26.58 -12.93 10.14
C SER A 122 27.57 -13.71 9.27
N ASP A 123 28.00 -14.89 9.72
CA ASP A 123 28.96 -15.74 9.00
C ASP A 123 28.40 -16.17 7.63
N ALA A 124 27.11 -16.55 7.56
CA ALA A 124 26.45 -16.89 6.30
C ALA A 124 26.35 -15.71 5.32
N GLN A 125 26.20 -14.47 5.82
CA GLN A 125 26.19 -13.26 4.99
C GLN A 125 27.60 -12.92 4.50
N ALA A 126 28.60 -12.95 5.40
CA ALA A 126 30.00 -12.72 5.07
C ALA A 126 30.51 -13.76 4.03
N ALA A 127 30.05 -15.01 4.13
CA ALA A 127 30.33 -16.08 3.18
C ALA A 127 29.50 -15.99 1.87
N GLY A 128 28.65 -14.99 1.68
CA GLY A 128 27.86 -14.79 0.46
C GLY A 128 26.75 -15.83 0.25
N ALA A 129 26.44 -16.65 1.26
CA ALA A 129 25.43 -17.69 1.16
C ALA A 129 24.00 -17.12 1.22
N ILE A 130 23.79 -16.02 1.95
CA ILE A 130 22.48 -15.41 2.16
C ILE A 130 22.42 -13.95 1.68
N ASN A 131 21.25 -13.51 1.23
CA ASN A 131 21.00 -12.14 0.82
C ASN A 131 20.28 -11.32 1.91
N ALA A 132 20.00 -10.05 1.63
CA ALA A 132 19.31 -9.14 2.54
C ALA A 132 17.88 -9.58 2.91
N GLU A 133 17.19 -10.31 2.04
CA GLU A 133 15.84 -10.82 2.32
C GLU A 133 15.87 -12.01 3.29
N HIS A 134 16.84 -12.91 3.14
CA HIS A 134 17.11 -13.96 4.12
C HIS A 134 17.39 -13.35 5.51
N VAL A 135 18.28 -12.36 5.58
CA VAL A 135 18.56 -11.62 6.82
C VAL A 135 17.29 -11.00 7.42
N ALA A 136 16.43 -10.40 6.59
CA ALA A 136 15.18 -9.81 7.05
C ALA A 136 14.20 -10.85 7.63
N VAL A 137 14.11 -12.05 7.03
CA VAL A 137 13.28 -13.16 7.55
C VAL A 137 13.82 -13.66 8.91
N ILE A 138 15.13 -13.95 9.01
CA ILE A 138 15.75 -14.47 10.23
C ILE A 138 15.64 -13.44 11.36
N LYS A 139 15.97 -12.17 11.08
CA LYS A 139 15.84 -11.09 12.04
C LYS A 139 14.39 -10.90 12.52
N LYS A 140 13.40 -11.02 11.63
CA LYS A 140 11.98 -10.93 11.99
C LYS A 140 11.58 -12.04 12.96
N PHE A 141 12.04 -13.27 12.73
CA PHE A 141 11.81 -14.42 13.61
C PHE A 141 12.31 -14.12 15.03
N PHE A 142 13.56 -13.69 15.21
CA PHE A 142 14.12 -13.36 16.53
C PHE A 142 13.60 -12.05 17.15
N THR A 143 13.06 -11.11 16.35
CA THR A 143 12.41 -9.90 16.87
C THR A 143 11.05 -10.19 17.51
N LYS A 144 10.37 -11.25 17.06
CA LYS A 144 9.08 -11.71 17.59
C LYS A 144 9.08 -13.23 17.69
N PRO A 145 9.86 -13.81 18.64
CA PRO A 145 9.93 -15.25 18.79
C PRO A 145 8.56 -15.77 19.26
N PRO A 146 8.16 -16.99 18.84
CA PRO A 146 6.83 -17.53 19.13
C PRO A 146 6.66 -17.91 20.62
N VAL A 147 7.77 -18.27 21.26
CA VAL A 147 7.92 -18.53 22.70
C VAL A 147 9.22 -17.90 23.17
N PRO A 148 9.39 -17.59 24.47
CA PRO A 148 10.70 -17.21 25.03
C PRO A 148 11.73 -18.32 24.79
N LEU A 149 12.78 -18.02 24.03
CA LEU A 149 13.88 -18.96 23.75
C LEU A 149 14.99 -18.78 24.78
N ASP A 150 15.52 -19.88 25.30
CA ASP A 150 16.77 -19.86 26.06
C ASP A 150 17.98 -19.69 25.11
N ALA A 151 19.16 -19.42 25.68
CA ALA A 151 20.36 -19.15 24.87
C ALA A 151 20.76 -20.33 23.97
N ALA A 152 20.55 -21.59 24.41
CA ALA A 152 20.91 -22.76 23.62
C ALA A 152 19.93 -22.98 22.45
N THR A 153 18.62 -22.92 22.70
CA THR A 153 17.60 -23.03 21.63
C THR A 153 17.70 -21.87 20.65
N HIS A 154 18.00 -20.66 21.12
CA HIS A 154 18.22 -19.49 20.26
C HIS A 154 19.39 -19.74 19.30
N ALA A 155 20.56 -20.13 19.80
CA ALA A 155 21.75 -20.38 18.98
C ALA A 155 21.54 -21.54 17.98
N GLN A 156 20.90 -22.64 18.41
CA GLN A 156 20.59 -23.77 17.54
C GLN A 156 19.59 -23.38 16.44
N THR A 157 18.51 -22.68 16.80
CA THR A 157 17.49 -22.23 15.84
C THR A 157 18.08 -21.26 14.83
N GLU A 158 19.00 -20.40 15.25
CA GLU A 158 19.68 -19.48 14.34
C GLU A 158 20.58 -20.24 13.35
N ALA A 159 21.40 -21.18 13.83
CA ALA A 159 22.25 -22.00 12.99
C ALA A 159 21.44 -22.80 11.96
N ASP A 160 20.28 -23.35 12.35
CA ASP A 160 19.37 -24.04 11.45
C ASP A 160 18.72 -23.11 10.42
N LEU A 161 18.27 -21.92 10.82
CA LEU A 161 17.71 -20.93 9.89
C LEU A 161 18.76 -20.41 8.90
N ALA A 162 19.99 -20.12 9.35
CA ALA A 162 21.10 -19.69 8.50
C ALA A 162 21.50 -20.81 7.51
N ARG A 163 21.57 -22.07 7.97
CA ARG A 163 21.82 -23.25 7.14
C ARG A 163 20.74 -23.48 6.08
N ILE A 164 19.47 -23.33 6.44
CA ILE A 164 18.35 -23.42 5.49
C ILE A 164 18.42 -22.29 4.46
N ALA A 165 18.69 -21.06 4.90
CA ALA A 165 18.79 -19.88 4.05
C ALA A 165 19.91 -19.98 3.00
N GLY A 166 21.04 -20.61 3.34
CA GLY A 166 22.17 -20.78 2.42
C GLY A 166 21.91 -21.69 1.21
N GLY A 167 20.83 -22.48 1.23
CA GLY A 167 20.48 -23.41 0.15
C GLY A 167 19.10 -23.20 -0.49
N ASN A 168 18.37 -22.15 -0.11
CA ASN A 168 16.97 -21.95 -0.49
C ASN A 168 16.67 -20.48 -0.84
N SER A 169 15.45 -20.19 -1.31
CA SER A 169 14.97 -18.82 -1.53
C SER A 169 14.34 -18.21 -0.26
N PRO A 170 14.13 -16.88 -0.21
CA PRO A 170 13.51 -16.22 0.95
C PRO A 170 12.09 -16.69 1.25
N GLU A 171 11.34 -17.10 0.24
CA GLU A 171 9.98 -17.64 0.38
C GLU A 171 9.99 -19.01 1.05
N ILE A 172 10.93 -19.88 0.66
CA ILE A 172 11.10 -21.20 1.26
C ILE A 172 11.62 -21.06 2.69
N LEU A 173 12.63 -20.22 2.91
CA LEU A 173 13.13 -19.91 4.26
C LEU A 173 12.02 -19.40 5.17
N LYS A 174 11.14 -18.52 4.68
CA LYS A 174 9.98 -18.03 5.42
C LYS A 174 9.01 -19.16 5.78
N GLN A 175 8.68 -20.06 4.85
CA GLN A 175 7.83 -21.22 5.13
C GLN A 175 8.47 -22.15 6.19
N CYS A 176 9.78 -22.38 6.10
CA CYS A 176 10.52 -23.13 7.10
C CYS A 176 10.52 -22.43 8.47
N ALA A 177 10.71 -21.11 8.51
CA ALA A 177 10.67 -20.31 9.73
C ALA A 177 9.27 -20.30 10.37
N ASP A 178 8.20 -20.16 9.58
CA ASP A 178 6.82 -20.25 10.04
C ASP A 178 6.52 -21.68 10.59
N ARG A 179 7.07 -22.73 9.97
CA ARG A 179 6.95 -24.12 10.45
C ARG A 179 7.77 -24.40 11.72
N ILE A 180 9.00 -23.88 11.82
CA ILE A 180 9.81 -23.94 13.04
C ILE A 180 9.10 -23.19 14.17
N ALA A 181 8.54 -22.01 13.89
CA ALA A 181 7.80 -21.23 14.87
C ALA A 181 6.58 -21.97 15.41
N PHE A 182 5.84 -22.66 14.53
CA PHE A 182 4.76 -23.56 14.92
C PHE A 182 5.27 -24.69 15.82
N LEU A 183 6.34 -25.39 15.44
CA LEU A 183 6.90 -26.51 16.21
C LEU A 183 7.47 -26.11 17.58
N LEU A 184 7.97 -24.89 17.72
CA LEU A 184 8.40 -24.33 19.02
C LEU A 184 7.24 -23.93 19.93
N ASN A 185 6.02 -23.82 19.40
CA ASN A 185 4.83 -23.36 20.10
C ASN A 185 3.66 -24.37 19.99
N GLN A 186 3.95 -25.66 20.18
CA GLN A 186 2.90 -26.70 20.22
C GLN A 186 2.03 -26.60 21.48
N ASP A 187 2.64 -26.27 22.62
CA ASP A 187 1.96 -26.12 23.92
C ASP A 187 1.61 -24.66 24.25
N GLY A 188 1.55 -23.81 23.22
CA GLY A 188 1.10 -22.43 23.38
C GLY A 188 -0.32 -22.36 23.91
N ALA A 189 -0.67 -21.24 24.56
CA ALA A 189 -2.07 -20.98 24.92
C ALA A 189 -2.96 -21.16 23.69
N GLU A 190 -4.09 -21.87 23.86
CA GLU A 190 -5.09 -22.04 22.81
C GLU A 190 -5.38 -20.68 22.15
N PRO A 191 -5.40 -20.57 20.80
CA PRO A 191 -5.52 -19.29 20.13
C PRO A 191 -6.76 -18.54 20.62
N VAL A 192 -6.56 -17.54 21.48
CA VAL A 192 -7.67 -16.79 22.04
C VAL A 192 -8.35 -16.08 20.88
N ASP A 193 -9.62 -16.41 20.62
CA ASP A 193 -10.41 -15.88 19.50
C ASP A 193 -10.49 -14.33 19.48
N ASP A 194 -10.08 -13.66 20.56
CA ASP A 194 -9.86 -12.21 20.58
C ASP A 194 -8.85 -11.73 19.52
N ASP A 195 -7.83 -12.53 19.15
CA ASP A 195 -6.86 -12.16 18.10
C ASP A 195 -7.47 -12.25 16.68
N CYS A 196 -8.65 -12.89 16.56
CA CYS A 196 -9.51 -12.83 15.37
C CYS A 196 -10.36 -11.55 15.30
N ARG A 197 -10.38 -10.69 16.34
CA ARG A 197 -10.88 -9.29 16.22
C ARG A 197 -9.91 -8.37 15.48
N ARG A 198 -9.29 -8.88 14.41
CA ARG A 198 -8.74 -8.05 13.34
C ARG A 198 -9.93 -7.39 12.65
N HIS A 199 -10.27 -6.19 13.11
CA HIS A 199 -11.36 -5.39 12.58
C HIS A 199 -11.35 -5.41 11.06
N GLY A 200 -12.50 -5.71 10.46
CA GLY A 200 -12.70 -5.55 9.03
C GLY A 200 -12.53 -4.08 8.68
N GLU A 201 -11.52 -3.75 7.90
CA GLU A 201 -11.20 -2.37 7.52
C GLU A 201 -11.18 -2.25 6.00
N ILE A 202 -11.85 -1.24 5.47
CA ILE A 202 -11.79 -0.85 4.05
C ILE A 202 -11.59 0.66 4.02
N PHE A 203 -10.48 1.08 3.42
CA PHE A 203 -10.12 2.46 3.18
C PHE A 203 -10.22 2.74 1.69
N ILE A 204 -10.92 3.81 1.33
CA ILE A 204 -10.91 4.38 -0.01
C ILE A 204 -10.05 5.64 0.07
N GLY A 205 -8.94 5.65 -0.67
CA GLY A 205 -8.01 6.78 -0.71
C GLY A 205 -8.58 8.00 -1.45
N PRO A 206 -7.92 9.17 -1.33
CA PRO A 206 -8.28 10.35 -2.10
C PRO A 206 -8.23 10.05 -3.60
N GLN A 207 -9.06 10.78 -4.35
CA GLN A 207 -9.06 10.70 -5.82
C GLN A 207 -7.72 11.22 -6.36
N GLN A 208 -7.13 10.48 -7.28
CA GLN A 208 -5.91 10.83 -8.00
C GLN A 208 -6.22 11.74 -9.19
N ALA A 209 -5.18 12.33 -9.79
CA ALA A 209 -5.32 13.25 -10.92
C ALA A 209 -5.87 12.60 -12.21
N ASP A 210 -5.92 11.28 -12.28
CA ASP A 210 -6.55 10.50 -13.35
C ASP A 210 -8.03 10.16 -13.08
N GLY A 211 -8.57 10.58 -11.93
CA GLY A 211 -9.94 10.28 -11.49
C GLY A 211 -10.09 8.97 -10.71
N THR A 212 -9.03 8.18 -10.52
CA THR A 212 -9.10 6.89 -9.79
C THR A 212 -8.88 7.06 -8.28
N SER A 213 -9.43 6.15 -7.47
CA SER A 213 -9.15 6.07 -6.02
C SER A 213 -8.65 4.68 -5.66
N GLU A 214 -7.58 4.59 -4.86
CA GLU A 214 -7.07 3.30 -4.40
C GLU A 214 -7.90 2.76 -3.22
N ILE A 215 -8.33 1.50 -3.30
CA ILE A 215 -9.03 0.80 -2.21
C ILE A 215 -8.05 -0.17 -1.55
N ARG A 216 -7.84 -0.05 -0.23
CA ARG A 216 -7.02 -0.95 0.58
C ARG A 216 -7.77 -1.40 1.83
N GLY A 217 -7.51 -2.61 2.32
CA GLY A 217 -8.19 -3.09 3.51
C GLY A 217 -7.83 -4.51 3.93
N ARG A 218 -8.46 -4.95 5.01
CA ARG A 218 -8.39 -6.32 5.53
C ARG A 218 -9.81 -6.82 5.75
N LEU A 219 -10.18 -7.89 5.06
CA LEU A 219 -11.47 -8.55 5.24
C LEU A 219 -11.41 -9.51 6.43
N THR A 220 -12.48 -9.55 7.22
CA THR A 220 -12.72 -10.66 8.17
C THR A 220 -12.96 -11.96 7.40
N PRO A 221 -12.85 -13.15 8.04
CA PRO A 221 -13.19 -14.42 7.41
C PRO A 221 -14.61 -14.43 6.82
N GLU A 222 -15.58 -13.88 7.56
CA GLU A 222 -16.97 -13.69 7.12
C GLU A 222 -17.07 -12.78 5.90
N ALA A 223 -16.49 -11.57 5.95
CA ALA A 223 -16.55 -10.62 4.83
C ALA A 223 -15.90 -11.20 3.56
N ARG A 224 -14.81 -11.97 3.70
CA ARG A 224 -14.18 -12.71 2.60
C ARG A 224 -15.11 -13.79 2.05
N ALA A 225 -15.76 -14.57 2.91
CA ALA A 225 -16.69 -15.63 2.53
C ALA A 225 -17.93 -15.08 1.81
N THR A 226 -18.41 -13.89 2.19
CA THR A 226 -19.54 -13.22 1.54
C THR A 226 -19.16 -12.60 0.19
N ILE A 227 -18.06 -11.85 0.11
CA ILE A 227 -17.73 -11.09 -1.10
C ILE A 227 -17.12 -11.96 -2.22
N LEU A 228 -16.36 -13.00 -1.88
CA LEU A 228 -15.62 -13.78 -2.88
C LEU A 228 -16.53 -14.56 -3.86
N PRO A 229 -17.62 -15.22 -3.43
CA PRO A 229 -18.57 -15.85 -4.35
C PRO A 229 -19.29 -14.83 -5.25
N ILE A 230 -19.62 -13.65 -4.71
CA ILE A 230 -20.27 -12.57 -5.45
C ILE A 230 -19.34 -12.07 -6.58
N LEU A 231 -18.08 -11.77 -6.26
CA LEU A 231 -17.06 -11.39 -7.26
C LEU A 231 -16.80 -12.52 -8.25
N SER A 232 -16.76 -13.78 -7.81
CA SER A 232 -16.59 -14.94 -8.71
C SER A 232 -17.75 -15.08 -9.72
N ARG A 233 -18.95 -14.61 -9.36
CA ARG A 233 -20.14 -14.64 -10.22
C ARG A 233 -20.23 -13.45 -11.16
N TYR A 234 -20.11 -12.23 -10.63
CA TYR A 234 -20.27 -10.99 -11.38
C TYR A 234 -19.00 -10.56 -12.13
N GLY A 235 -17.82 -11.03 -11.72
CA GLY A 235 -16.53 -10.83 -12.38
C GLY A 235 -16.09 -12.01 -13.27
N ALA A 236 -16.99 -12.94 -13.58
CA ALA A 236 -16.73 -13.98 -14.59
C ALA A 236 -16.53 -13.35 -15.99
N PRO A 237 -15.80 -14.00 -16.92
CA PRO A 237 -15.65 -13.48 -18.28
C PRO A 237 -17.00 -13.24 -18.96
N GLY A 238 -17.14 -12.11 -19.66
CA GLY A 238 -18.38 -11.69 -20.31
C GLY A 238 -19.45 -11.12 -19.37
N MET A 239 -19.23 -11.09 -18.05
CA MET A 239 -20.16 -10.45 -17.09
C MET A 239 -19.79 -8.98 -16.87
N CYS A 240 -20.82 -8.15 -16.64
CA CYS A 240 -20.71 -6.74 -16.25
C CYS A 240 -19.76 -5.91 -17.13
N ASN A 241 -19.67 -6.18 -18.44
CA ASN A 241 -18.74 -5.45 -19.31
C ASN A 241 -19.27 -4.03 -19.61
N PRO A 242 -18.59 -2.95 -19.17
CA PRO A 242 -19.03 -1.58 -19.44
C PRO A 242 -18.88 -1.15 -20.91
N ALA A 243 -18.20 -1.94 -21.75
CA ALA A 243 -18.06 -1.70 -23.18
C ALA A 243 -19.21 -2.30 -24.02
N ASP A 244 -20.03 -3.19 -23.45
CA ASP A 244 -21.22 -3.74 -24.12
C ASP A 244 -22.37 -2.73 -24.06
N GLU A 245 -23.18 -2.64 -25.13
CA GLU A 245 -24.39 -1.78 -25.14
C GLU A 245 -25.42 -2.21 -24.08
N TYR A 246 -25.52 -3.52 -23.84
CA TYR A 246 -26.36 -4.13 -22.81
C TYR A 246 -25.53 -5.09 -21.96
N PRO A 247 -24.83 -4.61 -20.91
CA PRO A 247 -23.94 -5.43 -20.10
C PRO A 247 -24.67 -6.61 -19.44
N CYS A 248 -24.13 -7.83 -19.60
CA CYS A 248 -24.72 -9.02 -18.99
C CYS A 248 -24.57 -8.98 -17.46
N THR A 249 -25.67 -8.74 -16.74
CA THR A 249 -25.72 -8.69 -15.27
C THR A 249 -26.49 -9.85 -14.65
N THR A 250 -27.26 -10.59 -15.45
CA THR A 250 -28.08 -11.74 -15.01
C THR A 250 -27.94 -12.91 -15.99
N GLY A 251 -28.13 -14.14 -15.51
CA GLY A 251 -28.02 -15.33 -16.35
C GLY A 251 -26.57 -15.75 -16.65
N THR A 252 -26.34 -16.34 -17.81
CA THR A 252 -25.01 -16.78 -18.28
C THR A 252 -24.66 -15.96 -19.51
N PRO A 253 -23.44 -15.38 -19.60
CA PRO A 253 -23.06 -14.59 -20.76
C PRO A 253 -22.90 -15.47 -22.01
N SER A 254 -23.03 -14.87 -23.19
CA SER A 254 -22.88 -15.59 -24.45
C SER A 254 -21.43 -16.07 -24.64
N ALA A 255 -21.23 -17.14 -25.41
CA ALA A 255 -19.89 -17.64 -25.74
C ALA A 255 -19.03 -16.56 -26.45
N GLU A 256 -19.67 -15.69 -27.23
CA GLU A 256 -19.02 -14.56 -27.89
C GLU A 256 -18.56 -13.49 -26.89
N ALA A 257 -19.40 -13.11 -25.92
CA ALA A 257 -19.04 -12.19 -24.85
C ALA A 257 -17.93 -12.74 -23.94
N ILE A 258 -17.91 -14.05 -23.69
CA ILE A 258 -16.83 -14.73 -22.97
C ILE A 258 -15.51 -14.67 -23.75
N ALA A 259 -15.56 -14.89 -25.07
CA ALA A 259 -14.37 -14.96 -25.92
C ALA A 259 -13.79 -13.58 -26.29
N SER A 260 -14.62 -12.52 -26.30
CA SER A 260 -14.20 -11.14 -26.58
C SER A 260 -13.74 -10.37 -25.33
N ASP A 261 -13.98 -10.89 -24.12
CA ASP A 261 -13.61 -10.23 -22.87
C ASP A 261 -12.09 -10.30 -22.62
N THR A 262 -11.40 -9.20 -22.94
CA THR A 262 -9.95 -9.04 -22.76
C THR A 262 -9.56 -8.54 -21.36
N ARG A 263 -10.52 -8.26 -20.47
CA ARG A 263 -10.27 -7.68 -19.14
C ARG A 263 -9.61 -8.66 -18.19
N THR A 264 -8.64 -8.17 -17.42
CA THR A 264 -8.03 -8.90 -16.32
C THR A 264 -9.06 -9.25 -15.24
N ALA A 265 -8.74 -10.22 -14.39
CA ALA A 265 -9.60 -10.58 -13.26
C ALA A 265 -9.79 -9.40 -12.27
N ALA A 266 -8.84 -8.46 -12.19
CA ALA A 266 -8.94 -7.29 -11.33
C ALA A 266 -9.96 -6.26 -11.89
N GLU A 267 -9.88 -5.97 -13.19
CA GLU A 267 -10.83 -5.07 -13.89
C GLU A 267 -12.26 -5.65 -13.86
N ARG A 268 -12.42 -6.96 -14.10
CA ARG A 268 -13.73 -7.62 -13.97
C ARG A 268 -14.30 -7.55 -12.55
N ASN A 269 -13.46 -7.65 -11.52
CA ASN A 269 -13.89 -7.48 -10.13
C ASN A 269 -14.28 -6.02 -9.81
N HIS A 270 -13.60 -5.03 -10.40
CA HIS A 270 -14.00 -3.63 -10.30
C HIS A 270 -15.40 -3.41 -10.91
N ASP A 271 -15.60 -3.85 -12.15
CA ASP A 271 -16.87 -3.65 -12.86
C ASP A 271 -18.03 -4.41 -12.19
N ALA A 272 -17.74 -5.59 -11.61
CA ALA A 272 -18.67 -6.31 -10.75
C ALA A 272 -19.11 -5.47 -9.55
N LEU A 273 -18.18 -4.84 -8.81
CA LEU A 273 -18.52 -3.97 -7.67
C LEU A 273 -19.38 -2.77 -8.10
N VAL A 274 -19.09 -2.16 -9.26
CA VAL A 274 -19.91 -1.08 -9.82
C VAL A 274 -21.32 -1.57 -10.17
N ALA A 275 -21.45 -2.73 -10.80
CA ALA A 275 -22.74 -3.32 -11.15
C ALA A 275 -23.58 -3.68 -9.89
N ILE A 276 -22.94 -4.26 -8.87
CA ILE A 276 -23.58 -4.58 -7.58
C ILE A 276 -24.03 -3.29 -6.89
N GLY A 277 -23.16 -2.29 -6.78
CA GLY A 277 -23.49 -0.99 -6.17
C GLY A 277 -24.67 -0.30 -6.87
N ARG A 278 -24.70 -0.32 -8.21
CA ARG A 278 -25.84 0.18 -8.99
C ARG A 278 -27.12 -0.61 -8.72
N SER A 279 -27.05 -1.94 -8.70
CA SER A 279 -28.20 -2.80 -8.39
C SER A 279 -28.80 -2.50 -7.01
N VAL A 280 -27.95 -2.38 -5.97
CA VAL A 280 -28.38 -2.06 -4.60
C VAL A 280 -28.95 -0.64 -4.48
N LEU A 281 -28.36 0.36 -5.15
CA LEU A 281 -28.92 1.72 -5.23
C LEU A 281 -30.29 1.72 -5.94
N SER A 282 -30.45 0.94 -7.02
CA SER A 282 -31.71 0.84 -7.78
C SER A 282 -32.80 0.05 -7.07
N ALA A 283 -32.46 -0.83 -6.11
CA ALA A 283 -33.43 -1.58 -5.31
C ALA A 283 -34.27 -0.69 -4.37
N GLY A 284 -33.76 0.48 -3.98
CA GLY A 284 -34.45 1.42 -3.08
C GLY A 284 -34.49 0.99 -1.60
N GLU A 285 -33.93 -0.18 -1.26
CA GLU A 285 -33.95 -0.76 0.09
C GLU A 285 -32.94 -0.14 1.06
N LEU A 286 -32.06 0.76 0.58
CA LEU A 286 -31.05 1.47 1.39
C LEU A 286 -31.63 2.53 2.36
N GLY A 287 -32.93 2.82 2.26
CA GLY A 287 -33.60 3.81 3.09
C GLY A 287 -33.18 5.26 2.79
N GLU A 288 -33.29 6.12 3.81
CA GLU A 288 -33.00 7.55 3.69
C GLU A 288 -31.72 7.96 4.44
N HIS A 289 -30.97 8.87 3.84
CA HIS A 289 -29.85 9.58 4.46
C HIS A 289 -30.13 11.09 4.40
N ASN A 290 -30.21 11.74 5.57
CA ASN A 290 -30.63 13.14 5.72
C ASN A 290 -32.01 13.48 5.09
N GLY A 291 -32.97 12.54 5.15
CA GLY A 291 -34.34 12.75 4.64
C GLY A 291 -34.47 12.66 3.11
N LEU A 292 -33.46 12.09 2.44
CA LEU A 292 -33.46 11.80 1.01
C LEU A 292 -33.07 10.33 0.78
N PRO A 293 -33.63 9.64 -0.23
CA PRO A 293 -33.21 8.28 -0.56
C PRO A 293 -31.74 8.26 -0.97
N VAL A 294 -31.00 7.23 -0.53
CA VAL A 294 -29.57 7.07 -0.84
C VAL A 294 -29.38 6.98 -2.36
N SER A 295 -28.84 8.05 -2.96
CA SER A 295 -28.79 8.23 -4.42
C SER A 295 -27.56 9.04 -4.83
N ILE A 296 -27.08 8.80 -6.05
CA ILE A 296 -25.96 9.55 -6.62
C ILE A 296 -26.53 10.82 -7.28
N VAL A 297 -26.30 11.97 -6.65
CA VAL A 297 -26.61 13.29 -7.23
C VAL A 297 -25.31 13.88 -7.78
N VAL A 298 -25.30 14.19 -9.07
CA VAL A 298 -24.19 14.82 -9.80
C VAL A 298 -24.61 16.20 -10.27
N SER A 299 -23.76 17.21 -10.04
CA SER A 299 -23.92 18.56 -10.58
C SER A 299 -22.91 18.83 -11.70
N THR A 300 -23.34 19.53 -12.75
CA THR A 300 -22.51 19.95 -13.89
C THR A 300 -23.21 21.10 -14.62
N THR A 301 -22.51 21.85 -15.46
CA THR A 301 -23.10 22.92 -16.25
C THR A 301 -23.68 22.40 -17.57
N LEU A 302 -24.71 23.09 -18.08
CA LEU A 302 -25.29 22.79 -19.41
C LEU A 302 -24.22 22.83 -20.51
N ARG A 303 -23.29 23.77 -20.44
CA ARG A 303 -22.17 23.90 -21.38
C ARG A 303 -21.30 22.65 -21.45
N GLU A 304 -20.96 22.05 -20.30
CA GLU A 304 -20.11 20.85 -20.23
C GLU A 304 -20.83 19.62 -20.82
N LEU A 305 -22.15 19.51 -20.60
CA LEU A 305 -22.99 18.48 -21.21
C LEU A 305 -23.10 18.66 -22.75
N GLU A 306 -23.30 19.90 -23.22
CA GLU A 306 -23.39 20.23 -24.65
C GLU A 306 -22.06 19.98 -25.38
N THR A 307 -20.93 20.40 -24.80
CA THR A 307 -19.59 20.19 -25.38
C THR A 307 -19.07 18.77 -25.17
N ARG A 308 -19.72 17.98 -24.32
CA ARG A 308 -19.28 16.65 -23.86
C ARG A 308 -17.87 16.65 -23.25
N THR A 309 -17.47 17.77 -22.65
CA THR A 309 -16.13 17.99 -22.09
C THR A 309 -16.21 18.69 -20.74
N GLY A 310 -15.34 18.28 -19.81
CA GLY A 310 -15.33 18.72 -18.41
C GLY A 310 -15.57 17.57 -17.44
N THR A 311 -15.90 17.92 -16.20
CA THR A 311 -16.25 16.98 -15.12
C THR A 311 -17.58 17.41 -14.47
N GLY A 312 -18.33 16.43 -13.96
CA GLY A 312 -19.43 16.66 -13.03
C GLY A 312 -19.01 16.30 -11.61
N LEU A 313 -19.48 17.06 -10.63
CA LEU A 313 -19.19 16.85 -9.21
C LEU A 313 -20.31 16.05 -8.56
N ALA A 314 -20.01 14.86 -8.05
CA ALA A 314 -20.94 14.10 -7.23
C ALA A 314 -21.03 14.70 -5.81
N THR A 315 -22.18 14.54 -5.15
CA THR A 315 -22.40 15.02 -3.76
C THR A 315 -21.42 14.41 -2.73
N SER A 316 -20.78 13.29 -3.06
CA SER A 316 -19.67 12.68 -2.31
C SER A 316 -18.34 13.45 -2.39
N GLY A 317 -18.25 14.51 -3.21
CA GLY A 317 -17.01 15.20 -3.54
C GLY A 317 -16.19 14.52 -4.64
N THR A 318 -16.73 13.49 -5.30
CA THR A 318 -16.06 12.75 -6.37
C THR A 318 -16.24 13.47 -7.70
N GLU A 319 -15.15 13.73 -8.42
CA GLU A 319 -15.22 14.24 -9.80
C GLU A 319 -15.43 13.10 -10.80
N LEU A 320 -16.35 13.28 -11.74
CA LEU A 320 -16.73 12.30 -12.76
C LEU A 320 -16.54 12.90 -14.16
N PRO A 321 -15.83 12.26 -15.10
CA PRO A 321 -15.77 12.72 -16.49
C PRO A 321 -17.17 12.82 -17.10
N ILE A 322 -17.44 13.81 -17.94
CA ILE A 322 -18.79 14.01 -18.53
C ILE A 322 -19.30 12.79 -19.31
N GLY A 323 -18.41 12.00 -19.92
CA GLY A 323 -18.78 10.72 -20.53
C GLY A 323 -19.41 9.74 -19.54
N ASP A 324 -18.88 9.66 -18.32
CA ASP A 324 -19.45 8.85 -17.24
C ASP A 324 -20.72 9.44 -16.67
N VAL A 325 -20.81 10.77 -16.54
CA VAL A 325 -22.05 11.46 -16.15
C VAL A 325 -23.18 11.14 -17.12
N ILE A 326 -22.93 11.21 -18.43
CA ILE A 326 -23.91 10.86 -19.48
C ILE A 326 -24.28 9.36 -19.40
N ARG A 327 -23.28 8.47 -19.27
CA ARG A 327 -23.47 7.02 -19.15
C ARG A 327 -24.28 6.63 -17.90
N MET A 328 -24.10 7.33 -16.79
CA MET A 328 -24.88 7.15 -15.57
C MET A 328 -26.28 7.77 -15.68
N ALA A 329 -26.40 8.91 -16.36
CA ALA A 329 -27.66 9.59 -16.57
C ALA A 329 -28.67 8.77 -17.39
N ALA A 330 -28.22 7.87 -18.27
CA ALA A 330 -29.07 6.99 -19.07
C ALA A 330 -30.07 6.14 -18.26
N HIS A 331 -29.81 5.92 -16.96
CA HIS A 331 -30.69 5.19 -16.05
C HIS A 331 -31.11 6.00 -14.81
N ALA A 332 -31.00 7.33 -14.87
CA ALA A 332 -31.22 8.22 -13.73
C ALA A 332 -32.54 9.02 -13.82
N HIS A 333 -33.03 9.49 -12.67
CA HIS A 333 -34.09 10.50 -12.63
C HIS A 333 -33.49 11.89 -12.88
N HIS A 334 -33.81 12.49 -14.02
CA HIS A 334 -33.29 13.80 -14.40
C HIS A 334 -34.03 14.95 -13.68
N TYR A 335 -33.27 15.80 -12.98
CA TYR A 335 -33.76 17.04 -12.40
C TYR A 335 -33.00 18.22 -13.02
N LEU A 336 -33.72 19.15 -13.66
CA LEU A 336 -33.15 20.40 -14.15
C LEU A 336 -33.46 21.52 -13.13
N VAL A 337 -32.41 22.11 -12.58
CA VAL A 337 -32.48 23.29 -11.71
C VAL A 337 -31.85 24.47 -12.45
N VAL A 338 -32.61 25.55 -12.64
CA VAL A 338 -32.15 26.76 -13.33
C VAL A 338 -31.94 27.88 -12.31
N TYR A 339 -30.73 28.45 -12.29
CA TYR A 339 -30.32 29.55 -11.40
C TYR A 339 -30.32 30.90 -12.14
N GLU A 340 -30.68 31.98 -11.45
CA GLU A 340 -30.70 33.33 -12.04
C GLU A 340 -29.33 34.00 -11.90
N ASN A 341 -28.67 34.34 -13.02
CA ASN A 341 -27.52 35.26 -13.05
C ASN A 341 -26.50 35.05 -11.91
N HIS A 342 -26.08 33.79 -11.71
CA HIS A 342 -25.10 33.35 -10.72
C HIS A 342 -25.50 33.53 -9.24
N ARG A 343 -26.76 33.86 -8.95
CA ARG A 343 -27.33 33.82 -7.59
C ARG A 343 -27.90 32.43 -7.34
N GLN A 344 -27.65 31.87 -6.15
CA GLN A 344 -28.12 30.54 -5.73
C GLN A 344 -29.62 30.53 -5.38
N ILE A 345 -30.44 31.15 -6.21
CA ILE A 345 -31.90 31.20 -6.10
C ILE A 345 -32.45 30.36 -7.24
N PRO A 346 -33.05 29.19 -6.98
CA PRO A 346 -33.65 28.36 -8.03
C PRO A 346 -34.94 29.02 -8.53
N LEU A 347 -35.00 29.49 -9.78
CA LEU A 347 -36.26 30.05 -10.32
C LEU A 347 -37.26 28.96 -10.69
N TYR A 348 -36.75 27.80 -11.13
CA TYR A 348 -37.55 26.77 -11.76
C TYR A 348 -36.97 25.39 -11.48
N LEU A 349 -37.85 24.50 -11.00
CA LEU A 349 -37.58 23.07 -10.81
C LEU A 349 -38.63 22.31 -11.63
N GLY A 350 -38.24 21.91 -12.85
CA GLY A 350 -39.14 21.27 -13.81
C GLY A 350 -39.51 19.85 -13.36
N ARG A 351 -40.81 19.59 -13.19
CA ARG A 351 -41.33 18.27 -12.78
C ARG A 351 -42.27 17.69 -13.82
N SER A 352 -42.26 16.37 -13.98
CA SER A 352 -43.19 15.62 -14.84
C SER A 352 -44.51 15.21 -14.16
N LYS A 353 -44.66 15.39 -12.83
CA LYS A 353 -45.95 15.33 -12.08
C LYS A 353 -45.88 16.13 -10.76
N ARG A 354 -47.04 16.61 -10.25
CA ARG A 354 -47.14 17.56 -9.11
C ARG A 354 -47.66 16.93 -7.81
N VAL A 355 -46.83 16.82 -6.78
CA VAL A 355 -47.14 16.92 -5.32
C VAL A 355 -45.89 17.51 -4.63
N ALA A 356 -46.00 18.15 -3.46
CA ALA A 356 -44.86 18.68 -2.70
C ALA A 356 -44.21 17.60 -1.80
N THR A 357 -42.88 17.50 -1.81
CA THR A 357 -42.09 16.37 -1.25
C THR A 357 -40.59 16.79 -1.09
N PRO A 358 -39.69 15.96 -0.47
CA PRO A 358 -38.34 16.31 0.03
C PRO A 358 -37.31 17.11 -0.83
N ASP A 359 -37.61 17.47 -2.07
CA ASP A 359 -36.67 18.07 -3.04
C ASP A 359 -36.07 19.43 -2.60
N SER A 360 -36.68 20.12 -1.65
CA SER A 360 -36.08 21.32 -1.04
C SER A 360 -34.73 21.02 -0.38
N GLY A 361 -34.53 19.79 0.11
CA GLY A 361 -33.26 19.34 0.65
C GLY A 361 -32.18 19.18 -0.43
N SER A 362 -32.47 18.48 -1.52
CA SER A 362 -31.50 18.21 -2.59
C SER A 362 -31.05 19.49 -3.31
N CYS A 363 -31.97 20.45 -3.51
CA CYS A 363 -31.64 21.74 -4.08
C CYS A 363 -30.68 22.56 -3.19
N CYS A 364 -30.81 22.46 -1.86
CA CYS A 364 -29.87 23.06 -0.91
C CYS A 364 -28.49 22.38 -0.97
N THR A 365 -28.42 21.04 -1.10
CA THR A 365 -27.14 20.33 -1.23
C THR A 365 -26.38 20.69 -2.51
N ILE A 366 -27.09 20.88 -3.62
CA ILE A 366 -26.50 21.31 -4.89
C ILE A 366 -25.99 22.76 -4.78
N ALA A 367 -26.73 23.64 -4.09
CA ALA A 367 -26.30 25.02 -3.85
C ALA A 367 -25.01 25.09 -3.00
N THR A 368 -24.87 24.27 -1.96
CA THR A 368 -23.63 24.26 -1.13
C THR A 368 -22.44 23.65 -1.85
N ALA A 369 -22.63 22.73 -2.79
CA ALA A 369 -21.54 22.17 -3.61
C ALA A 369 -21.01 23.15 -4.68
N GLY A 370 -21.82 24.13 -5.11
CA GLY A 370 -21.49 25.06 -6.20
C GLY A 370 -20.66 26.30 -5.83
N ALA A 371 -20.01 26.34 -4.66
CA ALA A 371 -19.28 27.51 -4.17
C ALA A 371 -17.74 27.33 -4.27
N PRO A 372 -17.05 27.98 -5.23
CA PRO A 372 -15.60 27.92 -5.33
C PRO A 372 -14.94 28.86 -4.29
N GLY A 373 -14.61 28.32 -3.12
CA GLY A 373 -13.76 28.95 -2.11
C GLY A 373 -12.30 28.47 -2.20
N PRO A 374 -11.31 29.26 -1.73
CA PRO A 374 -9.89 28.93 -1.89
C PRO A 374 -9.47 27.70 -1.06
N ALA A 375 -8.47 26.98 -1.57
CA ALA A 375 -8.06 25.65 -1.13
C ALA A 375 -7.94 25.44 0.39
N ALA A 376 -8.79 24.56 0.93
CA ALA A 376 -8.66 23.91 2.23
C ALA A 376 -9.31 22.50 2.16
N PRO A 377 -8.82 21.49 2.89
CA PRO A 377 -9.30 20.12 2.74
C PRO A 377 -10.63 19.87 3.48
N ALA A 378 -11.65 19.46 2.72
CA ALA A 378 -12.96 18.94 3.14
C ALA A 378 -13.87 19.84 4.01
N PRO A 379 -15.13 20.09 3.62
CA PRO A 379 -16.11 20.73 4.51
C PRO A 379 -16.64 19.73 5.57
N PRO A 380 -16.91 20.18 6.81
CA PRO A 380 -17.48 19.31 7.83
C PRO A 380 -18.96 19.02 7.54
N ILE A 381 -19.35 17.74 7.56
CA ILE A 381 -20.74 17.30 7.44
C ILE A 381 -21.46 17.56 8.78
N ALA A 382 -21.85 18.81 9.03
CA ALA A 382 -22.63 19.18 10.22
C ALA A 382 -23.48 20.45 10.00
N ALA A 383 -24.76 20.27 9.66
CA ALA A 383 -25.77 21.33 9.77
C ALA A 383 -26.67 21.02 10.98
N ARG A 384 -26.35 21.60 12.15
CA ARG A 384 -27.28 21.62 13.29
C ARG A 384 -28.31 22.74 13.06
N SER A 385 -29.60 22.41 13.21
CA SER A 385 -30.65 23.41 13.31
C SER A 385 -30.53 24.16 14.65
N THR A 386 -30.42 25.48 14.58
CA THR A 386 -30.55 26.38 15.73
C THR A 386 -31.88 27.10 15.67
N THR A 387 -32.85 26.62 16.45
CA THR A 387 -34.17 27.27 16.56
C THR A 387 -34.04 28.54 17.41
N ALA A 388 -34.06 29.70 16.77
CA ALA A 388 -34.07 30.98 17.48
C ALA A 388 -35.48 31.28 18.01
N GLU A 389 -35.65 31.16 19.32
CA GLU A 389 -36.87 31.54 20.04
C GLU A 389 -37.09 33.06 19.93
N LYS A 390 -38.25 33.48 19.40
CA LYS A 390 -38.62 34.90 19.33
C LYS A 390 -39.72 35.22 20.33
N THR A 391 -39.30 35.90 21.39
CA THR A 391 -40.16 36.56 22.38
C THR A 391 -41.15 37.50 21.69
N SER A 392 -42.44 37.38 22.01
CA SER A 392 -43.47 38.36 21.69
C SER A 392 -43.93 39.04 22.97
N ALA A 393 -43.96 40.37 22.99
CA ALA A 393 -44.39 41.15 24.13
C ALA A 393 -45.10 42.43 23.66
N LYS A 394 -46.35 42.62 24.12
CA LYS A 394 -47.10 43.88 24.13
C LYS A 394 -47.42 44.46 22.73
N VAL A 395 -48.25 45.47 22.54
CA VAL A 395 -49.10 46.26 23.47
C VAL A 395 -50.48 45.61 23.59
N ASP A 396 -51.09 45.53 24.78
CA ASP A 396 -50.71 46.12 26.09
C ASP A 396 -49.63 45.39 26.91
#